data_AF-B0C6N4-F1
#
_entry.id   AF-B0C6N4-F1
#
_cell.length_a   1.000
_cell.length_b   1.000
_cell.length_c   1.000
_cell.angle_alpha   90.00
_cell.angle_beta   90.00
_cell.angle_gamma   90.00
#
_symmetry.space_group_name_H-M   'P 1'
#
loop_
_entity.id
_entity.type
_entity.pdbx_description
1 polymer ?
#
loop_
_entity_poly.entity_id
_entity_poly.type
_entity_poly.pdbx_seq_one_letter_code
_entity_poly.pdbx_strand_id
1 'polypeptide(L)' 'MVLRIQSSLSEEKYQAAKQEAERLGISLAELRKSSLRNVPPVDGSQPWMNYAGMVESEDTQSSQSIDDMICGLKD' A
#
# COMPACT_ATOMS: atom_id res chain seq x y z
N MET A 1 17.38 -8.31 -12.70
CA MET A 1 16.43 -8.80 -13.75
C MET A 1 15.61 -7.62 -14.24
N VAL A 2 15.40 -7.47 -15.55
CA VAL A 2 14.54 -6.43 -16.13
C VAL A 2 13.35 -7.12 -16.78
N LEU A 3 12.13 -6.77 -16.36
CA LEU A 3 10.89 -7.31 -16.91
C LEU A 3 10.28 -6.31 -17.89
N ARG A 4 9.83 -6.78 -19.06
CA ARG A 4 9.05 -5.99 -20.00
C ARG A 4 7.57 -6.19 -19.70
N ILE A 5 6.85 -5.08 -19.49
CA ILE A 5 5.40 -5.09 -19.26
C ILE A 5 4.73 -4.37 -20.41
N GLN A 6 3.71 -5.00 -21.00
CA GLN A 6 2.78 -4.35 -21.94
C GLN A 6 1.45 -4.13 -21.22
N SER A 7 0.94 -2.90 -21.26
CA SER A 7 -0.31 -2.51 -20.60
C SER A 7 -1.12 -1.64 -21.54
N SER A 8 -2.42 -1.88 -21.64
CA SER A 8 -3.34 -0.95 -22.28
C SER A 8 -3.54 0.30 -21.40
N LEU A 9 -3.74 1.44 -22.05
CA LEU A 9 -4.10 2.70 -21.42
C LEU A 9 -5.11 3.39 -22.33
N SER A 10 -6.07 4.13 -21.76
CA SER A 10 -6.93 4.96 -22.60
C SER A 10 -6.10 6.02 -23.32
N GLU A 11 -6.50 6.38 -24.53
CA GLU A 11 -5.79 7.36 -25.35
C GLU A 11 -5.61 8.68 -24.61
N GLU A 12 -6.66 9.18 -23.96
CA GLU A 12 -6.63 10.40 -23.16
C GLU A 12 -5.56 10.36 -22.06
N LYS A 13 -5.49 9.26 -21.30
CA LYS A 13 -4.48 9.10 -20.24
C LYS A 13 -3.07 8.98 -20.81
N TYR A 14 -2.93 8.34 -21.97
CA TYR A 14 -1.65 8.25 -22.66
C TYR A 14 -1.15 9.63 -23.09
N GLN A 15 -2.00 10.45 -23.69
CA GLN A 15 -1.64 11.81 -24.11
C GLN A 15 -1.32 12.72 -22.93
N ALA A 16 -2.12 12.68 -21.86
CA ALA A 16 -1.84 13.45 -20.65
C ALA A 16 -0.49 13.05 -20.02
N ALA A 17 -0.19 11.75 -19.94
CA ALA A 17 1.10 11.28 -19.42
C ALA A 17 2.28 11.69 -20.33
N LYS A 18 2.07 11.72 -21.65
CA LYS A 18 3.10 12.18 -22.60
C LYS A 18 3.41 13.66 -22.43
N GLN A 19 2.39 14.51 -22.34
CA GLN A 19 2.56 15.95 -22.09
C GLN A 19 3.29 16.22 -20.78
N GLU A 20 2.94 15.48 -19.73
CA GLU A 20 3.62 15.62 -18.43
C GLU A 20 5.09 15.18 -18.47
N ALA A 21 5.39 14.10 -19.18
CA ALA A 21 6.77 13.65 -19.37
C ALA A 21 7.60 14.70 -20.15
N GLU A 22 7.03 15.29 -21.20
CA GLU A 22 7.64 16.38 -21.96
C GLU A 22 7.87 17.62 -21.09
N ARG A 23 6.86 18.03 -20.28
CA ARG A 23 6.96 19.15 -19.34
C ARG A 23 8.09 18.96 -18.32
N LEU A 24 8.31 17.72 -17.90
CA LEU A 24 9.38 17.33 -16.96
C LEU A 24 10.72 17.07 -17.63
N GLY A 25 10.79 17.04 -18.97
CA GLY A 25 12.03 16.74 -19.71
C GLY A 25 12.49 15.28 -19.57
N ILE A 26 11.58 14.35 -19.29
CA ILE A 26 11.88 12.92 -19.10
C ILE A 26 11.13 12.06 -20.11
N SER A 27 11.54 10.80 -20.26
CA SER A 27 10.77 9.85 -21.08
C SER A 27 9.49 9.41 -20.38
N LEU A 28 8.47 9.03 -21.17
CA LEU A 28 7.24 8.42 -20.64
C LEU A 28 7.52 7.17 -19.80
N ALA A 29 8.53 6.39 -20.18
CA ALA A 29 8.96 5.21 -19.41
C ALA A 29 9.53 5.60 -18.04
N GLU A 30 10.29 6.69 -17.95
CA GLU A 30 10.80 7.19 -16.67
C GLU A 30 9.70 7.80 -15.80
N LEU A 31 8.74 8.53 -16.39
CA LEU A 31 7.56 9.00 -15.66
C LEU A 31 6.83 7.82 -15.00
N ARG A 32 6.58 6.75 -15.77
CA ARG A 32 5.93 5.53 -15.27
C ARG A 32 6.74 4.85 -14.15
N LYS A 33 8.04 4.69 -14.32
CA LYS A 33 8.91 4.12 -13.27
C LYS A 33 8.89 4.97 -12.01
N SER A 34 8.84 6.30 -12.17
CA SER A 34 8.79 7.23 -11.04
C SER A 34 7.50 7.10 -10.23
N SER A 35 6.36 6.96 -10.90
CA SER A 35 5.08 6.71 -10.22
C SER A 35 5.09 5.42 -9.39
N LEU A 36 5.90 4.42 -9.77
CA LEU A 36 6.02 3.15 -9.06
C LEU A 36 7.03 3.21 -7.89
N ARG A 37 7.89 4.23 -7.78
CA ARG A 37 8.86 4.33 -6.68
C ARG A 37 8.20 4.45 -5.29
N ASN A 38 7.01 5.01 -5.24
CA ASN A 38 6.26 5.20 -4.00
C ASN A 38 5.37 3.99 -3.66
N VAL A 39 5.35 2.96 -4.49
CA VAL A 39 4.66 1.71 -4.15
C VAL A 39 5.58 0.97 -3.19
N PRO A 40 5.19 0.82 -1.91
CA PRO A 40 6.02 0.08 -0.97
C PRO A 40 6.18 -1.35 -1.50
N PRO A 41 7.36 -1.97 -1.31
CA PRO A 41 7.48 -3.40 -1.55
C PRO A 41 6.39 -4.10 -0.73
N VAL A 42 5.77 -5.13 -1.31
CA VAL A 42 4.90 -6.01 -0.53
C VAL A 42 5.78 -6.63 0.53
N ASP A 43 5.67 -6.13 1.74
CA ASP A 43 6.50 -6.57 2.85
C ASP A 43 5.94 -7.89 3.39
N GLY A 44 6.56 -8.98 2.96
CA GLY A 44 6.25 -10.32 3.46
C GLY A 44 6.72 -10.54 4.90
N SER A 45 7.52 -9.64 5.48
CA SER A 45 8.06 -9.78 6.83
C SER A 45 7.05 -9.43 7.93
N GLN A 46 5.88 -8.88 7.56
CA GLN A 46 4.84 -8.43 8.50
C GLN A 46 5.44 -7.66 9.70
N PRO A 47 6.09 -6.51 9.49
CA PRO A 47 6.87 -5.83 10.54
C PRO A 47 6.06 -5.44 11.78
N TRP A 48 4.76 -5.27 11.62
CA TRP A 48 3.82 -5.02 12.71
C TRP A 48 3.73 -6.20 13.69
N MET A 49 4.06 -7.42 13.26
CA MET A 49 4.20 -8.60 14.14
C MET A 49 5.49 -8.60 14.97
N ASN A 50 6.48 -7.77 14.67
CA ASN A 50 7.72 -7.70 15.47
C ASN A 50 7.46 -7.32 16.94
N TYR A 51 6.30 -6.73 17.21
CA TYR A 51 5.87 -6.30 18.54
C TYR A 51 4.70 -7.16 19.07
N ALA A 52 4.35 -8.26 18.39
CA ALA A 52 3.35 -9.20 18.90
C ALA A 52 3.84 -9.79 20.23
N GLY A 53 3.04 -9.66 21.28
CA GLY A 53 3.43 -10.06 22.65
C GLY A 53 4.25 -9.02 23.41
N MET A 54 4.51 -7.83 22.86
CA MET A 54 5.20 -6.76 23.61
C MET A 54 4.28 -6.11 24.67
N VAL A 55 2.97 -6.19 24.47
CA VAL A 55 1.95 -5.80 25.45
C VAL A 55 1.18 -7.07 25.81
N GLU A 56 1.44 -7.58 27.01
CA GLU A 56 0.71 -8.70 27.57
C GLU A 56 -0.30 -8.19 28.60
N SER A 57 -1.50 -8.77 28.58
CA SER A 57 -2.48 -8.63 29.65
C SER A 57 -2.30 -9.83 30.58
N GLU A 58 -2.25 -9.60 31.90
CA GLU A 58 -2.29 -10.69 32.88
C GLU A 58 -3.61 -11.48 32.85
N ASP A 59 -4.65 -10.90 32.25
CA ASP A 59 -5.91 -11.58 31.96
C ASP A 59 -5.87 -12.24 30.58
N THR A 60 -5.84 -13.56 30.55
CA THR A 60 -5.83 -14.39 29.33
C THR A 60 -7.15 -14.30 28.54
N GLN A 61 -8.21 -13.73 29.11
CA GLN A 61 -9.51 -13.56 28.46
C GLN A 61 -9.77 -12.10 28.04
N SER A 62 -8.81 -11.19 28.23
CA SER A 62 -8.99 -9.76 28.00
C SER A 62 -9.43 -9.40 26.58
N SER A 63 -9.07 -10.20 25.58
CA SER A 63 -9.50 -9.99 24.18
C SER A 63 -10.97 -10.32 23.93
N GLN A 64 -11.62 -11.08 24.82
CA GLN A 64 -13.01 -11.54 24.64
C GLN A 64 -14.03 -10.49 25.07
N SER A 65 -13.66 -9.58 25.97
CA SER A 65 -14.57 -8.53 26.47
C SER A 65 -14.45 -7.20 25.71
N ILE A 66 -13.59 -7.12 24.68
CA ILE A 66 -13.35 -5.88 23.93
C ILE A 66 -14.62 -5.44 23.19
N ASP A 67 -15.33 -6.40 22.57
CA ASP A 67 -16.55 -6.12 21.84
C ASP A 67 -17.63 -5.53 22.75
N ASP A 68 -17.83 -6.11 23.95
CA ASP A 68 -18.80 -5.63 24.94
C ASP A 68 -18.45 -4.23 25.47
N MET A 69 -17.16 -3.91 25.59
CA MET A 69 -16.68 -2.64 26.12
C MET A 69 -16.72 -1.49 25.11
N ILE A 70 -16.41 -1.77 23.83
CA ILE A 70 -16.30 -0.73 22.79
C ILE A 70 -17.59 -0.55 22.01
N CYS A 71 -18.25 -1.65 21.63
CA CYS A 71 -19.48 -1.55 20.87
C CYS A 71 -20.70 -1.27 21.76
N GLY A 72 -20.55 -1.43 23.08
CA GLY A 72 -21.67 -1.53 24.02
C GLY A 72 -22.44 -2.83 23.79
N LEU A 73 -23.07 -3.35 24.86
CA LEU A 73 -23.97 -4.50 24.72
C LEU A 73 -24.98 -4.18 23.61
N LYS A 74 -24.95 -4.96 22.53
CA LYS A 74 -25.97 -4.88 21.49
C LYS A 74 -27.24 -5.48 22.07
N ASP A 75 -28.12 -4.63 22.56
CA ASP A 75 -29.55 -4.92 22.72
C ASP A 75 -30.25 -5.03 21.36
#